data_AF-A0A173V983-F1
#
_entry.id   AF-A0A173V983-F1
#
_cell.length_a   1.000
_cell.length_b   1.000
_cell.length_c   1.000
_cell.angle_alpha   90.00
_cell.angle_beta   90.00
_cell.angle_gamma   90.00
#
_symmetry.space_group_name_H-M   'P 1'
#
loop_
_entity.id
_entity.type
_entity.pdbx_description
1 polymer ?
#
loop_
_entity_poly.entity_id
_entity_poly.type
_entity_poly.pdbx_seq_one_letter_code
_entity_poly.pdbx_strand_id
1 'polypeptide(L)'
;MTENPLGYEKISKLLKNFAVPSIVASLIGSIYNIVDQIFIGQGVGYLGNAATNVAYPFSTICLAIALLVGIGSASRVSLCLGRKEPKAAAKAAGNGIVLMGIFGIIYLLVGETFLSLLLKAFGARFYKISPQNDYSRNLRLFFR
;
A
#
# COMPACT_ATOMS: atom_id res chain seq x y z
N MET A 1 33.21 2.89 12.76
CA MET A 1 31.86 2.35 12.51
C MET A 1 31.06 2.65 13.77
N THR A 2 30.03 3.49 13.68
CA THR A 2 29.13 3.79 14.81
C THR A 2 28.41 2.50 15.24
N GLU A 3 28.44 2.17 16.53
CA GLU A 3 27.75 0.99 17.05
C GLU A 3 26.23 1.13 16.84
N ASN A 4 25.55 0.01 16.55
CA ASN A 4 24.12 0.01 16.31
C ASN A 4 23.36 0.29 17.62
N PRO A 5 22.63 1.41 17.74
CA PRO A 5 21.94 1.80 18.98
C PRO A 5 20.88 0.79 19.42
N LEU A 6 20.37 -0.03 18.50
CA LEU A 6 19.41 -1.10 18.81
C LEU A 6 19.98 -2.16 19.77
N GLY A 7 21.31 -2.29 19.89
CA GLY A 7 21.96 -3.30 20.73
C GLY A 7 22.22 -2.89 22.18
N TYR A 8 22.26 -1.59 22.49
CA TYR A 8 22.71 -1.10 23.81
C TYR A 8 21.84 0.02 24.41
N GLU A 9 20.99 0.69 23.63
CA GLU A 9 20.16 1.78 24.13
C GLU A 9 18.93 1.28 24.91
N LYS A 10 18.40 2.11 25.83
CA LYS A 10 17.21 1.73 26.62
C LYS A 10 15.99 1.53 25.71
N ILE A 11 15.28 0.41 25.93
CA ILE A 11 14.07 0.04 25.18
C ILE A 11 13.03 1.17 25.16
N SER A 12 12.79 1.86 26.28
CA SER A 12 11.82 2.95 26.36
C SER A 12 12.17 4.15 25.47
N LYS A 13 13.47 4.46 25.31
CA LYS A 13 13.95 5.51 24.42
C LYS A 13 13.83 5.10 22.96
N LEU A 14 14.23 3.87 22.63
CA LEU A 14 14.07 3.31 21.28
C LEU A 14 12.59 3.29 20.87
N LEU A 15 11.70 2.77 21.71
CA LEU A 15 10.26 2.75 21.44
C LEU A 15 9.72 4.14 21.14
N LYS A 16 10.05 5.16 21.94
CA LYS A 16 9.62 6.54 21.66
C LYS A 16 10.15 7.06 20.32
N ASN A 17 11.42 6.81 20.03
CA ASN A 17 12.07 7.27 18.79
C ASN A 17 11.49 6.62 17.53
N PHE A 18 10.98 5.40 17.60
CA PHE A 18 10.32 4.74 16.46
C PHE A 18 8.81 4.95 16.42
N ALA A 19 8.14 4.88 17.57
CA ALA A 19 6.68 4.93 17.66
C ALA A 19 6.14 6.33 17.34
N VAL A 20 6.75 7.39 17.86
CA VAL A 20 6.25 8.76 17.65
C VAL A 20 6.25 9.13 16.16
N PRO A 21 7.36 8.96 15.40
CA PRO A 21 7.33 9.21 13.96
C PRO A 21 6.35 8.31 13.20
N SER A 22 6.23 7.03 13.59
CA SER A 22 5.32 6.07 12.92
C SER A 22 3.85 6.43 13.12
N ILE A 23 3.46 6.86 14.32
CA ILE A 23 2.10 7.32 14.63
C ILE A 23 1.81 8.61 13.88
N VAL A 24 2.75 9.58 13.87
CA VAL A 24 2.59 10.84 13.13
C VAL A 24 2.43 10.58 11.64
N ALA A 25 3.25 9.70 11.04
CA ALA A 25 3.12 9.32 9.63
C ALA A 25 1.74 8.69 9.33
N SER A 26 1.26 7.81 10.21
CA SER A 26 -0.06 7.18 10.07
C SER A 26 -1.21 8.19 10.21
N LEU A 27 -1.06 9.18 11.09
CA LEU A 27 -2.04 10.26 11.27
C LEU A 27 -2.09 11.15 10.03
N ILE A 28 -0.93 11.56 9.49
CA ILE A 28 -0.85 12.35 8.26
C ILE A 28 -1.49 11.60 7.10
N GLY A 29 -1.21 10.30 6.95
CA GLY A 29 -1.84 9.46 5.93
C GLY A 29 -3.36 9.41 6.06
N SER A 30 -3.88 9.30 7.29
CA SER A 30 -5.32 9.33 7.55
C SER A 30 -5.95 10.69 7.22
N ILE A 31 -5.29 11.78 7.57
CA ILE A 31 -5.73 13.15 7.23
C ILE A 31 -5.74 13.33 5.70
N TYR A 32 -4.71 12.86 5.00
CA TYR A 32 -4.65 12.89 3.55
C TYR A 32 -5.85 12.16 2.92
N ASN A 33 -6.19 10.96 3.41
CA ASN A 33 -7.35 10.21 2.93
C ASN A 33 -8.68 10.96 3.15
N ILE A 34 -8.83 11.64 4.29
CA ILE A 34 -10.03 12.45 4.58
C ILE A 34 -10.11 13.65 3.64
N VAL A 35 -8.99 14.37 3.49
CA VAL A 35 -8.91 15.54 2.63
C VAL A 35 -9.19 15.16 1.17
N ASP A 36 -8.57 14.09 0.67
CA ASP A 36 -8.81 13.55 -0.68
C ASP A 36 -10.31 13.30 -0.94
N GLN A 37 -10.99 12.63 -0.02
CA GLN A 37 -12.44 12.36 -0.13
C GLN A 37 -13.30 13.63 -0.08
N ILE A 38 -12.89 14.67 0.66
CA ILE A 38 -13.57 15.97 0.67
C ILE A 38 -13.41 16.65 -0.70
N PHE A 39 -12.20 16.68 -1.26
CA PHE A 39 -11.93 17.30 -2.56
C PHE A 39 -12.65 16.56 -3.70
N ILE A 40 -12.68 15.22 -3.69
CA ILE A 40 -13.44 14.44 -4.67
C ILE A 40 -14.94 14.71 -4.51
N GLY A 41 -15.44 14.76 -3.27
CA GLY A 41 -16.83 15.10 -2.98
C GLY A 41 -17.23 16.50 -3.45
N GLN A 42 -16.34 17.48 -3.36
CA GLN A 42 -16.59 18.86 -3.82
C GLN A 42 -16.41 19.00 -5.34
N GLY A 43 -15.45 18.31 -5.94
CA GLY A 43 -15.12 18.45 -7.37
C GLY A 43 -15.94 17.56 -8.31
N VAL A 44 -16.18 16.30 -7.92
CA VAL A 44 -16.89 15.29 -8.74
C VAL A 44 -18.25 14.94 -8.14
N GLY A 45 -18.47 15.22 -6.86
CA GLY A 45 -19.72 14.89 -6.17
C GLY A 45 -19.77 13.44 -5.69
N TYR A 46 -20.96 13.04 -5.23
CA TYR A 46 -21.20 11.70 -4.67
C TYR A 46 -20.80 10.54 -5.60
N LEU A 47 -20.95 10.70 -6.92
CA LEU A 47 -20.56 9.68 -7.90
C LEU A 47 -19.04 9.45 -7.93
N GLY A 48 -18.23 10.48 -7.64
CA GLY A 48 -16.78 10.36 -7.51
C GLY A 48 -16.39 9.50 -6.31
N ASN A 49 -16.98 9.79 -5.14
CA ASN A 49 -16.75 9.00 -3.93
C ASN A 49 -17.27 7.56 -4.06
N ALA A 50 -18.38 7.35 -4.78
CA ALA A 50 -18.87 6.01 -5.08
C ALA A 50 -17.86 5.23 -5.95
N ALA A 51 -17.26 5.88 -6.95
CA ALA A 51 -16.23 5.25 -7.80
C ALA A 51 -14.97 4.88 -7.01
N THR A 52 -14.50 5.74 -6.10
CA THR A 52 -13.33 5.43 -5.26
C THR A 52 -13.61 4.29 -4.28
N ASN A 53 -14.81 4.20 -3.72
CA ASN A 53 -15.21 3.08 -2.86
C ASN A 53 -15.22 1.74 -3.61
N VAL A 54 -15.69 1.72 -4.87
CA VAL A 54 -15.65 0.51 -5.71
C VAL A 54 -14.21 0.10 -6.05
N ALA A 55 -13.31 1.08 -6.20
CA ALA A 55 -11.89 0.83 -6.44
C ALA A 55 -11.10 0.47 -5.15
N TYR A 56 -11.61 0.81 -3.97
CA TYR A 56 -10.91 0.67 -2.69
C TYR A 56 -10.37 -0.75 -2.40
N PRO A 57 -11.08 -1.85 -2.72
CA PRO A 57 -10.55 -3.20 -2.51
C PRO A 57 -9.21 -3.46 -3.23
N PHE A 58 -8.97 -2.84 -4.39
CA PHE A 58 -7.68 -2.94 -5.09
C PHE A 58 -6.56 -2.31 -4.25
N SER A 59 -6.78 -1.10 -3.75
CA SER A 59 -5.84 -0.42 -2.85
C SER A 59 -5.57 -1.25 -1.59
N THR A 60 -6.59 -1.90 -1.02
CA THR A 60 -6.44 -2.77 0.15
C THR A 60 -5.58 -4.00 -0.16
N ILE A 61 -5.80 -4.67 -1.30
CA ILE A 61 -4.99 -5.84 -1.72
C ILE A 61 -3.54 -5.42 -1.96
N CYS A 62 -3.31 -4.30 -2.64
CA CYS A 62 -1.98 -3.75 -2.87
C CYS A 62 -1.26 -3.48 -1.54
N LEU A 63 -1.94 -2.82 -0.59
CA LEU A 63 -1.40 -2.58 0.74
C LEU A 63 -1.10 -3.89 1.49
N ALA A 64 -1.98 -4.90 1.41
CA ALA A 64 -1.78 -6.19 2.05
C ALA A 64 -0.50 -6.90 1.53
N ILE A 65 -0.27 -6.88 0.22
CA ILE A 65 0.95 -7.39 -0.41
C ILE A 65 2.18 -6.62 0.09
N ALA A 66 2.11 -5.29 0.08
CA ALA A 66 3.21 -4.44 0.52
C ALA A 66 3.57 -4.69 1.99
N LEU A 67 2.58 -4.86 2.86
CA LEU A 67 2.77 -5.19 4.27
C LEU A 67 3.35 -6.59 4.44
N LEU A 68 2.81 -7.59 3.73
CA LEU A 68 3.28 -8.98 3.77
C LEU A 68 4.78 -9.06 3.44
N VAL A 69 5.18 -8.49 2.30
CA VAL A 69 6.58 -8.55 1.85
C VAL A 69 7.46 -7.61 2.66
N GLY A 70 7.01 -6.37 2.92
CA GLY A 70 7.78 -5.36 3.62
C GLY A 70 8.07 -5.74 5.06
N ILE A 71 7.03 -6.02 5.85
CA ILE A 71 7.19 -6.42 7.26
C ILE A 71 7.87 -7.78 7.34
N GLY A 72 7.47 -8.76 6.51
CA GLY A 72 8.08 -10.09 6.50
C GLY A 72 9.59 -10.06 6.23
N SER A 73 10.03 -9.24 5.27
CA SER A 73 11.45 -9.06 4.94
C SER A 73 12.20 -8.33 6.05
N ALA A 74 11.63 -7.24 6.59
CA ALA A 74 12.21 -6.49 7.70
C ALA A 74 12.38 -7.37 8.96
N SER A 75 11.39 -8.22 9.28
CA SER A 75 11.49 -9.18 10.38
C SER A 75 12.64 -10.18 10.16
N ARG A 76 12.81 -10.70 8.94
CA ARG A 76 13.93 -11.60 8.61
C ARG A 76 15.29 -10.92 8.72
N VAL A 77 15.41 -9.68 8.24
CA VAL A 77 16.62 -8.87 8.39
C VAL A 77 16.96 -8.68 9.86
N SER A 78 16.00 -8.28 10.69
CA SER A 78 16.19 -8.07 12.13
C SER A 78 16.66 -9.35 12.84
N LEU A 79 16.09 -10.51 12.49
CA LEU A 79 16.49 -11.81 13.06
C LEU A 79 17.93 -12.18 12.66
N CYS A 80 18.32 -12.00 11.39
CA CYS A 80 19.68 -12.29 10.94
C CYS A 80 20.71 -11.36 11.57
N LEU A 81 20.41 -10.06 11.69
CA LEU A 81 21.28 -9.10 12.38
C LEU A 81 21.41 -9.44 13.86
N GLY A 82 20.32 -9.85 14.53
CA GLY A 82 20.35 -10.32 15.91
C GLY A 82 21.22 -11.56 16.12
N ARG A 83 21.35 -12.43 15.11
CA ARG A 83 22.28 -13.58 15.09
C ARG A 83 23.71 -13.24 14.68
N LYS A 84 24.03 -11.96 14.46
CA LYS A 84 25.32 -11.49 13.94
C LYS A 84 25.68 -12.07 12.55
N GLU A 85 24.66 -12.27 11.70
CA GLU A 85 24.79 -12.77 10.33
C GLU A 85 24.51 -11.67 9.28
N PRO A 86 25.40 -10.67 9.09
CA PRO A 86 25.11 -9.52 8.24
C PRO A 86 24.96 -9.88 6.75
N LYS A 87 25.67 -10.91 6.27
CA LYS A 87 25.52 -11.41 4.90
C LYS A 87 24.13 -12.00 4.64
N ALA A 88 23.60 -12.75 5.62
CA ALA A 88 22.26 -13.31 5.54
C ALA A 88 21.19 -12.20 5.61
N ALA A 89 21.40 -11.19 6.46
CA ALA A 89 20.54 -10.01 6.53
C ALA A 89 20.48 -9.26 5.18
N ALA A 90 21.63 -9.01 4.54
CA ALA A 90 21.68 -8.38 3.23
C ALA A 90 20.94 -9.21 2.16
N LYS A 91 21.11 -10.54 2.17
CA LYS A 91 20.38 -11.44 1.26
C LYS A 91 18.87 -11.41 1.51
N ALA A 92 18.43 -11.37 2.76
CA ALA A 92 17.02 -11.26 3.11
C ALA A 92 16.40 -9.95 2.61
N ALA A 93 17.11 -8.82 2.77
CA ALA A 93 16.68 -7.53 2.23
C ALA A 93 16.57 -7.56 0.69
N GLY A 94 17.59 -8.08 0.00
CA GLY A 94 17.59 -8.23 -1.46
C GLY A 94 16.45 -9.11 -1.97
N ASN A 95 16.23 -10.28 -1.33
CA ASN A 95 15.12 -11.16 -1.65
C ASN A 95 13.76 -10.47 -1.44
N GLY A 96 13.63 -9.66 -0.39
CA GLY A 96 12.42 -8.87 -0.14
C GLY A 96 12.10 -7.88 -1.26
N ILE A 97 13.11 -7.17 -1.77
CA ILE A 97 12.95 -6.24 -2.89
C ILE A 97 12.54 -7.00 -4.17
N VAL A 98 13.19 -8.13 -4.46
CA VAL A 98 12.84 -8.95 -5.63
C VAL A 98 11.41 -9.50 -5.51
N LEU A 99 11.02 -10.00 -4.33
CA LEU A 99 9.65 -10.45 -4.07
C LEU A 99 8.64 -9.32 -4.26
N MET A 100 8.95 -8.10 -3.79
CA MET A 100 8.08 -6.94 -3.99
C MET A 100 7.87 -6.66 -5.48
N GLY A 101 8.94 -6.71 -6.29
CA GLY A 101 8.85 -6.56 -7.74
C GLY A 101 8.00 -7.65 -8.39
N ILE A 102 8.20 -8.91 -8.02
CA ILE A 102 7.42 -10.05 -8.54
C ILE A 102 5.94 -9.89 -8.21
N PHE A 103 5.60 -9.62 -6.94
CA PHE A 103 4.21 -9.42 -6.53
C PHE A 103 3.59 -8.18 -7.20
N GLY A 104 4.35 -7.11 -7.41
CA GLY A 104 3.90 -5.94 -8.15
C GLY A 104 3.54 -6.25 -9.60
N ILE A 105 4.38 -7.02 -10.30
CA ILE A 105 4.11 -7.47 -11.68
C ILE A 105 2.87 -8.38 -11.71
N ILE A 106 2.76 -9.33 -10.78
CA ILE A 106 1.60 -10.21 -10.67
C ILE A 106 0.32 -9.38 -10.42
N TYR A 107 0.39 -8.43 -9.48
CA TYR A 107 -0.74 -7.55 -9.16
C TYR A 107 -1.18 -6.74 -10.38
N LEU A 108 -0.23 -6.20 -11.17
CA LEU A 108 -0.52 -5.48 -12.40
C LEU A 108 -1.21 -6.39 -13.45
N LEU A 109 -0.63 -7.57 -13.71
CA LEU A 109 -1.16 -8.51 -14.71
C LEU A 109 -2.56 -9.01 -14.33
N VAL A 110 -2.77 -9.38 -13.07
CA VAL A 110 -4.08 -9.82 -12.56
C VAL A 110 -5.07 -8.66 -12.56
N GLY A 111 -4.62 -7.47 -12.16
CA GLY A 111 -5.41 -6.25 -12.17
C GLY A 111 -5.99 -5.95 -13.55
N GLU A 112 -5.14 -5.89 -14.58
CA GLU A 112 -5.55 -5.61 -15.97
C GLU A 112 -6.44 -6.70 -16.56
N THR A 113 -6.09 -7.98 -16.36
CA THR A 113 -6.84 -9.10 -16.95
C THR A 113 -8.23 -9.29 -16.33
N PHE A 114 -8.37 -9.06 -15.02
CA PHE A 114 -9.62 -9.27 -14.29
C PHE A 114 -10.35 -7.99 -13.89
N LEU A 115 -9.87 -6.81 -14.30
CA LEU A 115 -10.42 -5.51 -13.91
C LEU A 115 -11.94 -5.45 -14.09
N SER A 116 -12.42 -5.89 -15.24
CA SER A 116 -13.84 -5.85 -15.60
C SER A 116 -14.71 -6.73 -14.71
N LEU A 117 -14.17 -7.88 -14.29
CA LEU A 117 -14.87 -8.84 -13.43
C LEU A 117 -14.86 -8.36 -11.98
N LEU A 118 -13.70 -7.89 -11.51
CA LEU A 118 -13.51 -7.36 -10.16
C LEU A 118 -14.35 -6.09 -9.92
N LEU A 119 -14.38 -5.16 -10.87
CA LEU A 119 -15.25 -3.97 -10.77
C LEU A 119 -16.73 -4.36 -10.66
N LYS A 120 -17.19 -5.34 -11.46
CA LYS A 120 -18.57 -5.85 -11.35
C LYS A 120 -18.83 -6.53 -10.01
N ALA A 121 -17.87 -7.29 -9.48
CA ALA A 121 -17.96 -7.96 -8.19
C ALA A 121 -18.00 -6.96 -7.02
N PHE A 122 -17.25 -5.86 -7.11
CA PHE A 122 -17.19 -4.79 -6.10
C PHE A 122 -18.30 -3.75 -6.22
N GLY A 123 -19.33 -4.00 -7.03
CA GLY A 123 -20.55 -3.19 -7.03
C GLY A 123 -20.68 -2.19 -8.19
N ALA A 124 -19.82 -2.25 -9.23
CA ALA A 124 -19.92 -1.36 -10.40
C ALA A 124 -21.16 -1.60 -11.30
N ARG A 125 -22.19 -2.33 -10.83
CA ARG A 125 -23.45 -2.52 -11.60
C ARG A 125 -24.15 -1.20 -11.94
N PHE A 126 -23.89 -0.14 -11.17
CA PHE A 126 -24.49 1.19 -11.31
C PHE A 126 -23.82 2.09 -12.36
N TYR A 127 -22.76 1.63 -13.04
CA TYR A 127 -22.01 2.46 -13.99
C TYR A 127 -22.54 2.46 -15.44
N LYS A 128 -23.71 1.85 -15.69
CA LYS A 128 -24.42 2.00 -16.96
C LYS A 128 -25.51 3.06 -16.83
N ILE A 129 -25.16 4.34 -16.71
CA ILE A 129 -26.12 5.42 -16.97
C ILE A 129 -25.40 6.54 -17.75
N SER A 130 -25.75 6.64 -19.03
CA SER A 130 -25.46 7.69 -20.02
C SER A 130 -24.27 7.50 -20.99
N PRO A 131 -24.50 7.48 -22.33
CA PRO A 131 -23.46 7.35 -23.36
C PRO A 131 -22.46 8.50 -23.44
N GLN A 132 -22.74 9.65 -22.81
CA GLN A 132 -21.84 10.81 -22.80
C GLN A 132 -20.69 10.70 -21.78
N ASN A 133 -20.79 9.79 -20.81
CA ASN A 133 -19.90 9.73 -19.65
C ASN A 133 -19.18 8.38 -19.60
N ASP A 134 -18.23 8.19 -20.50
CA ASP A 134 -17.36 7.02 -20.54
C ASP A 134 -16.27 7.10 -19.44
N TYR A 135 -16.66 7.01 -18.16
CA TYR A 135 -15.67 6.96 -17.09
C TYR A 135 -14.94 5.62 -17.01
N SER A 136 -15.39 4.59 -17.74
CA SER A 136 -14.61 3.37 -17.91
C SER A 136 -13.26 3.66 -18.58
N ARG A 137 -13.22 4.70 -19.43
CA ARG A 137 -11.99 5.22 -20.05
C ARG A 137 -11.13 6.02 -19.05
N ASN A 138 -11.76 6.81 -18.18
CA ASN A 138 -11.03 7.60 -17.16
C ASN A 138 -10.47 6.73 -16.04
N LEU A 139 -11.17 5.66 -15.64
CA LEU A 139 -10.67 4.70 -14.66
C LEU A 139 -9.49 3.90 -15.21
N ARG A 140 -9.51 3.51 -16.50
CA ARG A 140 -8.36 2.89 -17.18
C ARG A 140 -7.15 3.82 -17.30
N LEU A 141 -7.36 5.14 -17.39
CA LEU A 141 -6.29 6.14 -17.39
C LEU A 141 -5.68 6.35 -15.99
N PHE A 142 -6.43 6.11 -14.92
CA PHE A 142 -5.92 6.20 -13.55
C PHE A 142 -5.05 4.99 -13.15
N PHE A 143 -5.20 3.87 -13.85
CA PHE A 143 -4.41 2.64 -13.65
C PHE A 143 -3.30 2.43 -14.71
N ARG A 144 -3.12 3.37 -15.64
CA ARG A 144 -2.04 3.37 -16.64
C ARG A 144 -0.97 4.40 -16.32
#